data_AF-A0A954IKZ8-F1
#
_entry.id   AF-A0A954IKZ8-F1
#
_cell.length_a   1.000
_cell.length_b   1.000
_cell.length_c   1.000
_cell.angle_alpha   90.00
_cell.angle_beta   90.00
_cell.angle_gamma   90.00
#
_symmetry.space_group_name_H-M   'P 1'
#
loop_
_entity.id
_entity.type
_entity.pdbx_description
1 polymer ?
#
loop_
_entity_poly.entity_id
_entity_poly.type
_entity_poly.pdbx_seq_one_letter_code
_entity_poly.pdbx_strand_id
1 'polypeptide(L)'
;GQKVEDGEIHFRLSHRGVSYVPIDELTELMLQHARHHASPFGRPGSFNGRVGPVDGYLMNYTAQTTGATLSILKCTAVPTEELVEEPVDKALRTGSRFRLALESSPLGTSAVFWVYNDVFDQFSTFQEFAHSLEFRVAARPMLPDMEISLSPGGVKAYGQ
;
A
#
# COMPACT_ATOMS: atom_id res chain seq x y z
N GLY A 1 -23.73 -16.90 3.56
CA GLY A 1 -22.30 -16.98 3.89
C GLY A 1 -21.74 -15.59 3.75
N GLN A 2 -21.26 -15.00 4.84
CA GLN A 2 -20.66 -13.67 4.81
C GLN A 2 -19.31 -13.79 4.11
N LYS A 3 -19.17 -13.12 2.96
CA LYS A 3 -17.91 -13.03 2.24
C LYS A 3 -16.98 -12.18 3.12
N VAL A 4 -16.08 -12.83 3.85
CA VAL A 4 -14.92 -12.14 4.42
C VAL A 4 -14.16 -11.63 3.20
N GLU A 5 -14.21 -10.32 2.93
CA GLU A 5 -13.29 -9.75 1.95
C GLU A 5 -11.90 -9.96 2.54
N ASP A 6 -11.16 -10.89 1.95
CA ASP A 6 -9.78 -11.18 2.34
C ASP A 6 -8.98 -9.88 2.21
N GLY A 7 -8.68 -9.23 3.33
CA GLY A 7 -7.87 -8.00 3.36
C GLY A 7 -6.45 -8.28 2.87
N GLU A 8 -5.77 -7.25 2.36
CA GLU A 8 -4.34 -7.32 2.03
C GLU A 8 -3.56 -6.43 3.00
N ILE A 9 -2.49 -6.97 3.60
CA ILE A 9 -1.47 -6.17 4.29
C ILE A 9 -0.24 -6.09 3.39
N HIS A 10 0.29 -4.88 3.19
CA HIS A 10 1.35 -4.64 2.22
C HIS A 10 2.70 -4.34 2.89
N PHE A 11 3.75 -4.92 2.32
CA PHE A 11 5.12 -4.71 2.75
C PHE A 11 6.02 -4.39 1.56
N ARG A 12 6.93 -3.44 1.72
CA ARG A 12 8.04 -3.20 0.80
C ARG A 12 9.27 -3.91 1.34
N LEU A 13 9.89 -4.74 0.51
CA LEU A 13 11.15 -5.38 0.79
C LEU A 13 12.23 -4.83 -0.15
N SER A 14 13.27 -4.24 0.44
CA SER A 14 14.42 -3.71 -0.28
C SER A 14 15.73 -4.18 0.37
N HIS A 15 16.86 -3.82 -0.22
CA HIS A 15 18.19 -4.11 0.37
C HIS A 15 18.37 -3.56 1.80
N ARG A 16 17.61 -2.54 2.21
CA ARG A 16 17.67 -1.97 3.57
C ARG A 16 16.85 -2.76 4.59
N GLY A 17 15.89 -3.57 4.13
CA GLY A 17 14.99 -4.34 4.97
C GLY A 17 13.53 -4.28 4.52
N VAL A 18 12.64 -4.63 5.44
CA VAL A 18 11.19 -4.60 5.25
C VAL A 18 10.58 -3.35 5.86
N SER A 19 9.51 -2.83 5.25
CA SER A 19 8.67 -1.78 5.84
C SER A 19 7.20 -2.02 5.53
N TYR A 20 6.33 -1.68 6.47
CA TYR A 20 4.87 -1.67 6.28
C TYR A 20 4.49 -0.54 5.31
N VAL A 21 3.63 -0.84 4.35
CA VAL A 21 3.12 0.14 3.38
C VAL A 21 1.65 0.43 3.74
N PRO A 22 1.31 1.64 4.24
CA PRO A 22 -0.02 1.98 4.75
C PRO A 22 -1.00 2.30 3.61
N ILE A 23 -1.31 1.27 2.81
CA ILE A 23 -2.13 1.42 1.59
C ILE A 23 -3.53 1.91 1.91
N ASP A 24 -4.15 1.41 2.97
CA ASP A 24 -5.53 1.76 3.33
C ASP A 24 -5.61 3.22 3.81
N GLU A 25 -4.72 3.63 4.71
CA GLU A 25 -4.68 5.00 5.23
C GLU A 25 -4.36 6.01 4.12
N LEU A 26 -3.39 5.69 3.25
CA LEU A 26 -3.06 6.55 2.11
C LEU A 26 -4.21 6.63 1.11
N THR A 27 -4.93 5.54 0.88
CA THR A 27 -6.09 5.51 -0.01
C THR A 27 -7.23 6.35 0.55
N GLU A 28 -7.49 6.28 1.84
CA GLU A 28 -8.48 7.10 2.51
C GLU A 28 -8.14 8.60 2.37
N LEU A 29 -6.91 8.99 2.71
CA LEU A 29 -6.43 10.37 2.56
C LEU A 29 -6.56 10.86 1.11
N MET A 30 -6.19 10.02 0.14
CA MET A 30 -6.29 10.34 -1.28
C MET A 30 -7.75 10.59 -1.68
N LEU A 31 -8.67 9.71 -1.29
CA LEU A 31 -10.09 9.84 -1.61
C LEU A 31 -10.70 11.11 -1.00
N GLN A 32 -10.37 11.41 0.25
CA GLN A 32 -10.80 12.65 0.91
C GLN A 32 -10.26 13.89 0.18
N HIS A 33 -8.96 13.89 -0.13
CA HIS A 33 -8.30 14.99 -0.84
C HIS A 33 -8.87 15.20 -2.25
N ALA A 34 -9.09 14.12 -3.01
CA ALA A 34 -9.64 14.17 -4.36
C ALA A 34 -11.08 14.68 -4.37
N ARG A 35 -11.92 14.26 -3.41
CA ARG A 35 -13.31 14.77 -3.27
C ARG A 35 -13.35 16.25 -2.93
N HIS A 36 -12.44 16.73 -2.08
CA HIS A 36 -12.37 18.15 -1.72
C HIS A 36 -11.97 19.03 -2.91
N HIS A 37 -11.10 18.52 -3.79
CA HIS A 37 -10.62 19.24 -4.98
C HIS A 37 -11.55 19.09 -6.20
N ALA A 38 -12.35 18.03 -6.25
CA ALA A 38 -13.32 17.84 -7.33
C ALA A 38 -14.45 18.88 -7.19
N SER A 39 -14.55 19.80 -8.15
CA SER A 39 -15.68 20.72 -8.21
C SER A 39 -16.92 20.01 -8.78
N PRO A 40 -18.07 19.98 -8.07
CA PRO A 40 -19.30 19.39 -8.60
C PRO A 40 -19.84 20.10 -9.84
N PHE A 41 -19.41 21.35 -10.06
CA PHE A 41 -19.82 22.22 -11.17
C PHE A 41 -18.65 22.53 -12.12
N GLY A 42 -17.54 21.81 -11.98
CA GLY A 42 -16.34 22.01 -12.77
C GLY A 42 -16.46 21.50 -14.20
N ARG A 43 -15.63 22.04 -15.10
CA ARG A 43 -15.43 21.43 -16.42
C ARG A 43 -14.78 20.04 -16.23
N PRO A 44 -15.12 19.05 -17.07
CA PRO A 44 -14.41 17.79 -17.10
C PRO A 44 -12.91 18.02 -17.25
N GLY A 45 -12.11 17.30 -16.47
CA GLY A 45 -10.66 17.48 -16.47
C GLY A 45 -9.95 16.42 -15.64
N SER A 46 -8.66 16.27 -15.87
CA SER A 46 -7.78 15.48 -15.00
C SER A 46 -6.92 16.41 -14.14
N PHE A 47 -6.60 15.95 -12.94
CA PHE A 47 -5.69 16.64 -12.04
C PHE A 47 -4.82 15.63 -11.30
N ASN A 48 -3.63 16.07 -10.93
CA ASN A 48 -2.73 15.30 -10.08
C ASN A 48 -2.85 15.78 -8.64
N GLY A 49 -2.68 14.86 -7.70
CA GLY A 49 -2.62 15.18 -6.28
C GLY A 49 -1.59 14.33 -5.56
N ARG A 50 -1.29 14.73 -4.32
CA ARG A 50 -0.35 14.07 -3.44
C ARG A 50 -0.86 14.14 -2.00
N VAL A 51 -0.79 13.04 -1.27
CA VAL A 51 -1.17 12.97 0.16
C VAL A 51 -0.14 12.22 0.99
N GLY A 52 -0.21 12.40 2.32
CA GLY A 52 0.74 11.87 3.30
C GLY A 52 1.73 12.95 3.79
N PRO A 53 2.84 12.56 4.44
CA PRO A 53 3.30 11.18 4.60
C PRO A 53 2.50 10.39 5.65
N VAL A 54 2.40 9.07 5.46
CA VAL A 54 1.94 8.10 6.47
C VAL A 54 2.99 7.00 6.54
N ASP A 55 3.53 6.73 7.74
CA ASP A 55 4.61 5.76 7.97
C ASP A 55 5.77 5.83 6.96
N GLY A 56 6.15 7.05 6.58
CA GLY A 56 7.24 7.30 5.64
C GLY A 56 6.88 7.09 4.16
N TYR A 57 5.59 6.97 3.82
CA TYR A 57 5.11 6.87 2.44
C TYR A 57 4.23 8.06 2.05
N LEU A 58 4.35 8.51 0.81
CA LEU A 58 3.45 9.44 0.16
C LEU A 58 2.65 8.71 -0.91
N MET A 59 1.43 9.15 -1.20
CA MET A 59 0.66 8.68 -2.34
C MET A 59 0.56 9.77 -3.39
N ASN A 60 1.09 9.50 -4.58
CA ASN A 60 0.87 10.31 -5.77
C ASN A 60 -0.34 9.73 -6.52
N TYR A 61 -1.21 10.59 -7.04
CA TYR A 61 -2.35 10.11 -7.81
C TYR A 61 -2.76 11.05 -8.93
N THR A 62 -3.43 10.47 -9.93
CA THR A 62 -4.10 11.20 -11.01
C THR A 62 -5.58 10.87 -10.93
N ALA A 63 -6.41 11.92 -10.81
CA ALA A 63 -7.86 11.82 -10.83
C ALA A 63 -8.44 12.47 -12.08
N GLN A 64 -9.64 12.04 -12.44
CA GLN A 64 -10.43 12.61 -13.53
C GLN A 64 -11.85 12.88 -13.06
N THR A 65 -12.37 14.04 -13.41
CA THR A 65 -13.78 14.39 -13.26
C THR A 65 -14.46 14.36 -14.61
N THR A 66 -15.59 13.66 -14.68
CA THR A 66 -16.47 13.61 -15.86
C THR A 66 -17.89 13.90 -15.41
N GLY A 67 -18.32 15.17 -15.54
CA GLY A 67 -19.56 15.64 -14.92
C GLY A 67 -19.45 15.55 -13.39
N ALA A 68 -20.40 14.86 -12.75
CA ALA A 68 -20.39 14.63 -11.31
C ALA A 68 -19.52 13.43 -10.86
N THR A 69 -18.99 12.64 -11.81
CA THR A 69 -18.23 11.43 -11.49
C THR A 69 -16.76 11.74 -11.28
N LEU A 70 -16.20 11.32 -10.15
CA LEU A 70 -14.77 11.33 -9.85
C LEU A 70 -14.21 9.91 -10.03
N SER A 71 -13.12 9.78 -10.78
CA SER A 71 -12.41 8.51 -10.97
C SER A 71 -10.92 8.67 -10.72
N ILE A 72 -10.29 7.69 -10.07
CA ILE A 72 -8.84 7.63 -9.93
C ILE A 72 -8.29 6.85 -11.13
N LEU A 73 -7.37 7.46 -11.87
CA LEU A 73 -6.75 6.84 -13.04
C LEU A 73 -5.46 6.11 -12.69
N LYS A 74 -4.69 6.66 -11.75
CA LYS A 74 -3.42 6.12 -11.26
C LYS A 74 -3.24 6.52 -9.81
N CYS A 75 -2.71 5.62 -9.00
CA CYS A 75 -2.21 5.94 -7.66
C CYS A 75 -0.97 5.09 -7.36
N THR A 76 0.08 5.74 -6.86
CA THR A 76 1.35 5.12 -6.54
C THR A 76 1.83 5.55 -5.17
N ALA A 77 2.21 4.57 -4.35
CA ALA A 77 2.85 4.80 -3.07
C ALA A 77 4.37 4.90 -3.28
N VAL A 78 4.96 5.97 -2.76
CA VAL A 78 6.40 6.27 -2.88
C VAL A 78 7.02 6.45 -1.50
N PRO A 79 8.20 5.85 -1.25
CA PRO A 79 8.90 6.04 0.01
C PRO A 79 9.44 7.47 0.12
N THR A 80 9.52 7.96 1.34
CA THR A 80 10.18 9.23 1.70
C THR A 80 11.54 8.97 2.30
N GLU A 81 12.34 10.02 2.49
CA GLU A 81 13.61 9.95 3.20
C GLU A 81 13.45 9.52 4.67
N GLU A 82 12.28 9.74 5.25
CA GLU A 82 11.93 9.38 6.62
C GLU A 82 11.50 7.91 6.77
N LEU A 83 11.44 7.15 5.67
CA LEU A 83 11.03 5.74 5.72
C LEU A 83 11.99 4.93 6.59
N VAL A 84 11.40 4.30 7.61
CA VAL A 84 12.08 3.34 8.48
C VAL A 84 11.90 1.94 7.91
N GLU A 85 13.03 1.30 7.60
CA GLU A 85 13.09 -0.08 7.15
C GLU A 85 13.78 -0.94 8.23
N GLU A 86 13.21 -2.10 8.49
CA GLU A 86 13.72 -3.03 9.49
C GLU A 86 14.50 -4.15 8.79
N PRO A 87 15.81 -4.32 9.08
CA PRO A 87 16.55 -5.47 8.57
C PRO A 87 15.97 -6.76 9.15
N VAL A 88 16.18 -7.89 8.45
CA VAL A 88 15.58 -9.21 8.78
C VAL A 88 15.73 -9.56 10.27
N ASP A 89 16.93 -9.39 10.82
CA ASP A 89 17.24 -9.76 12.21
C ASP A 89 16.47 -8.96 13.25
N LYS A 90 16.01 -7.75 12.91
CA LYS A 90 15.18 -6.88 13.76
C LYS A 90 13.70 -7.07 13.47
N ALA A 91 13.33 -7.18 12.19
CA ALA A 91 11.96 -7.27 11.73
C ALA A 91 11.22 -8.50 12.29
N LEU A 92 11.92 -9.61 12.56
CA LEU A 92 11.27 -10.82 13.10
C LEU A 92 11.14 -10.84 14.63
N ARG A 93 11.76 -9.87 15.33
CA ARG A 93 11.71 -9.79 16.79
C ARG A 93 10.34 -9.30 17.26
N THR A 94 9.95 -9.74 18.44
CA THR A 94 8.74 -9.24 19.12
C THR A 94 8.80 -7.71 19.23
N GLY A 95 7.71 -7.04 18.87
CA GLY A 95 7.58 -5.58 18.93
C GLY A 95 8.17 -4.81 17.74
N SER A 96 8.73 -5.49 16.73
CA SER A 96 9.09 -4.84 15.46
C SER A 96 7.84 -4.32 14.73
N ARG A 97 8.00 -3.32 13.87
CA ARG A 97 6.86 -2.77 13.11
C ARG A 97 6.28 -3.82 12.16
N PHE A 98 7.13 -4.58 11.47
CA PHE A 98 6.72 -5.68 10.59
C PHE A 98 5.88 -6.72 11.32
N ARG A 99 6.37 -7.21 12.47
CA ARG A 99 5.69 -8.25 13.21
C ARG A 99 4.40 -7.76 13.84
N LEU A 100 4.42 -6.56 14.43
CA LEU A 100 3.22 -5.95 15.00
C LEU A 100 2.12 -5.78 13.94
N ALA A 101 2.48 -5.35 12.73
CA ALA A 101 1.52 -5.17 11.64
C ALA A 101 0.86 -6.50 11.22
N LEU A 102 1.64 -7.59 11.15
CA LEU A 102 1.10 -8.94 10.95
C LEU A 102 0.21 -9.37 12.12
N GLU A 103 0.68 -9.27 13.36
CA GLU A 103 -0.06 -9.70 14.55
C GLU A 103 -1.34 -8.89 14.79
N SER A 104 -1.40 -7.63 14.35
CA SER A 104 -2.59 -6.78 14.44
C SER A 104 -3.57 -6.96 13.27
N SER A 105 -3.18 -7.71 12.23
CA SER A 105 -4.03 -7.89 11.04
C SER A 105 -5.18 -8.86 11.35
N PRO A 106 -6.39 -8.62 10.79
CA PRO A 106 -7.51 -9.55 10.95
C PRO A 106 -7.19 -10.95 10.42
N LEU A 107 -7.83 -11.98 11.01
CA LEU A 107 -7.74 -13.35 10.51
C LEU A 107 -8.20 -13.43 9.04
N GLY A 108 -7.45 -14.16 8.23
CA GLY A 108 -7.70 -14.31 6.79
C GLY A 108 -7.04 -13.25 5.90
N THR A 109 -6.42 -12.22 6.48
CA THR A 109 -5.62 -11.23 5.73
C THR A 109 -4.48 -11.92 4.97
N SER A 110 -4.22 -11.49 3.73
CA SER A 110 -3.10 -11.93 2.92
C SER A 110 -1.95 -10.93 3.00
N ALA A 111 -0.72 -11.41 3.21
CA ALA A 111 0.48 -10.58 3.23
C ALA A 111 1.05 -10.44 1.81
N VAL A 112 1.13 -9.21 1.30
CA VAL A 112 1.63 -8.89 -0.03
C VAL A 112 2.99 -8.19 0.08
N PHE A 113 4.02 -8.82 -0.47
CA PHE A 113 5.38 -8.28 -0.48
C PHE A 113 5.73 -7.72 -1.85
N TRP A 114 6.08 -6.44 -1.89
CA TRP A 114 6.67 -5.77 -3.03
C TRP A 114 8.20 -5.92 -2.94
N VAL A 115 8.75 -6.85 -3.71
CA VAL A 115 10.14 -7.33 -3.55
C VAL A 115 11.05 -6.69 -4.60
N TYR A 116 11.85 -5.71 -4.16
CA TYR A 116 12.82 -5.02 -5.02
C TYR A 116 14.16 -5.76 -4.99
N ASN A 117 14.63 -6.23 -6.15
CA ASN A 117 15.96 -6.80 -6.49
C ASN A 117 16.88 -7.40 -5.40
N ASP A 118 17.55 -8.51 -5.73
CA ASP A 118 18.68 -9.14 -5.01
C ASP A 118 18.46 -9.49 -3.52
N VAL A 119 17.23 -9.36 -3.03
CA VAL A 119 16.80 -9.73 -1.67
C VAL A 119 15.87 -10.93 -1.64
N PHE A 120 15.88 -11.76 -2.70
CA PHE A 120 15.07 -12.98 -2.76
C PHE A 120 15.39 -13.94 -1.61
N ASP A 121 16.66 -13.99 -1.18
CA ASP A 121 17.09 -14.79 -0.02
C ASP A 121 16.53 -14.23 1.30
N GLN A 122 16.31 -12.92 1.41
CA GLN A 122 15.65 -12.33 2.57
C GLN A 122 14.13 -12.55 2.52
N PHE A 123 13.55 -12.56 1.32
CA PHE A 123 12.12 -12.77 1.12
C PHE A 123 11.67 -14.14 1.65
N SER A 124 12.43 -15.21 1.40
CA SER A 124 12.07 -16.55 1.91
C SER A 124 11.92 -16.57 3.44
N THR A 125 12.77 -15.84 4.15
CA THR A 125 12.69 -15.75 5.62
C THR A 125 11.42 -15.02 6.07
N PHE A 126 11.06 -13.91 5.41
CA PHE A 126 9.81 -13.20 5.70
C PHE A 126 8.57 -14.02 5.34
N GLN A 127 8.62 -14.75 4.22
CA GLN A 127 7.56 -15.64 3.78
C GLN A 127 7.32 -16.78 4.78
N GLU A 128 8.37 -17.46 5.22
CA GLU A 128 8.29 -18.52 6.22
C GLU A 128 7.71 -18.00 7.54
N PHE A 129 8.14 -16.82 7.98
CA PHE A 129 7.60 -16.20 9.18
C PHE A 129 6.11 -15.88 9.04
N ALA A 130 5.68 -15.24 7.95
CA ALA A 130 4.28 -14.93 7.71
C ALA A 130 3.41 -16.21 7.61
N HIS A 131 3.91 -17.27 6.96
CA HIS A 131 3.25 -18.57 6.94
C HIS A 131 3.12 -19.19 8.34
N SER A 132 4.12 -19.02 9.21
CA SER A 132 4.05 -19.50 10.60
C SER A 132 2.97 -18.81 11.43
N LEU A 133 2.53 -17.62 10.99
CA LEU A 133 1.40 -16.87 11.52
C LEU A 133 0.08 -17.11 10.75
N GLU A 134 0.03 -18.15 9.91
CA GLU A 134 -1.14 -18.55 9.11
C GLU A 134 -1.57 -17.54 8.02
N PHE A 135 -0.70 -16.61 7.62
CA PHE A 135 -0.99 -15.70 6.51
C PHE A 135 -0.80 -16.41 5.16
N ARG A 136 -1.70 -16.13 4.21
CA ARG A 136 -1.40 -16.37 2.79
C ARG A 136 -0.42 -15.29 2.32
N VAL A 137 0.63 -15.69 1.60
CA VAL A 137 1.65 -14.75 1.12
C VAL A 137 1.59 -14.62 -0.40
N ALA A 138 1.63 -13.40 -0.89
CA ALA A 138 1.83 -13.07 -2.30
C ALA A 138 3.10 -12.22 -2.45
N ALA A 139 3.90 -12.51 -3.48
CA ALA A 139 5.07 -11.72 -3.83
C ALA A 139 4.83 -11.00 -5.16
N ARG A 140 5.19 -9.72 -5.22
CA ARG A 140 5.16 -8.89 -6.42
C ARG A 140 6.60 -8.43 -6.69
N PRO A 141 7.31 -9.03 -7.65
CA PRO A 141 8.65 -8.62 -8.02
C PRO A 141 8.67 -7.19 -8.54
N MET A 142 9.63 -6.40 -8.09
CA MET A 142 9.78 -4.99 -8.44
C MET A 142 11.15 -4.74 -9.06
N LEU A 143 11.16 -3.99 -10.17
CA LEU A 143 12.39 -3.43 -10.72
C LEU A 143 12.90 -2.29 -9.82
N PRO A 144 14.20 -1.95 -9.89
CA PRO A 144 14.73 -0.75 -9.26
C PRO A 144 13.91 0.48 -9.66
N ASP A 145 13.71 1.39 -8.71
CA ASP A 145 13.01 2.67 -8.87
C ASP A 145 11.52 2.56 -9.28
N MET A 146 10.98 1.36 -9.39
CA MET A 146 9.56 1.18 -9.67
C MET A 146 8.73 1.64 -8.46
N GLU A 147 7.65 2.38 -8.70
CA GLU A 147 6.75 2.79 -7.62
C GLU A 147 5.75 1.67 -7.31
N ILE A 148 5.30 1.59 -6.07
CA ILE A 148 4.22 0.66 -5.69
C ILE A 148 2.93 1.18 -6.30
N SER A 149 2.48 0.59 -7.40
CA SER A 149 1.23 0.97 -8.07
C SER A 149 0.07 0.16 -7.54
N LEU A 150 -0.99 0.86 -7.14
CA LEU A 150 -2.25 0.25 -6.75
C LEU A 150 -3.23 0.26 -7.91
N SER A 151 -4.01 -0.82 -8.04
CA SER A 151 -5.06 -0.91 -9.04
C SER A 151 -6.21 0.04 -8.67
N PRO A 152 -6.59 1.00 -9.54
CA PRO A 152 -7.67 1.92 -9.23
C PRO A 152 -9.03 1.23 -9.01
N GLY A 153 -9.22 0.03 -9.57
CA GLY A 153 -10.44 -0.77 -9.39
C GLY A 153 -10.70 -1.25 -7.95
N GLY A 154 -9.68 -1.27 -7.08
CA GLY A 154 -9.85 -1.51 -5.64
C GLY A 154 -10.23 -0.23 -4.88
N VAL A 155 -9.93 0.93 -5.44
CA VAL A 155 -10.23 2.24 -4.87
C VAL A 155 -11.62 2.68 -5.34
N LYS A 156 -12.67 2.27 -4.63
CA LYS A 156 -14.05 2.61 -4.99
C LYS A 156 -14.33 4.09 -4.72
N ALA A 157 -14.20 4.94 -5.74
CA ALA A 157 -14.76 6.28 -5.75
C ALA A 157 -16.18 6.24 -6.35
N TYR A 158 -17.21 6.12 -5.50
CA TYR A 158 -18.58 6.40 -5.92
C TYR A 158 -18.85 7.90 -5.77
N GLY A 159 -19.24 8.55 -6.87
CA GLY A 159 -19.96 9.82 -6.83
C GLY A 159 -21.41 9.57 -6.40
N GLN A 160 -21.93 10.42 -5.52
CA GLN A 160 -23.36 10.50 -5.20
C GLN A 160 -24.04 11.45 -6.18
#